data_AF-A0A7K4IIW2-F1
#
_entry.id   AF-A0A7K4IIW2-F1
#
_cell.length_a   1.000
_cell.length_b   1.000
_cell.length_c   1.000
_cell.angle_alpha   90.00
_cell.angle_beta   90.00
_cell.angle_gamma   90.00
#
_symmetry.space_group_name_H-M   'P 1'
#
loop_
_entity.id
_entity.type
_entity.pdbx_description
1 polymer ?
#
loop_
_entity_poly.entity_id
_entity_poly.type
_entity_poly.pdbx_seq_one_letter_code
_entity_poly.pdbx_strand_id
1 'polypeptide(L)'
;MVKFKKDNRLFALFFILVISTLWVYLNFFNVILNHFDYRSLVGYLFLIPITLLTLGQVFCGSILIHLITKLADPNKVDYLKALVISSAITFLFSVTYLIFPYTGPFYYVTFLIYPSSGYLLFVEILWTALIISTGTYLLRKAYTMRWKYSIGTVSFILLITMVAAS
;
A
#
# COMPACT_ATOMS: atom_id res chain seq x y z
N MET A 1 -15.23 -9.24 19.46
CA MET A 1 -15.43 -10.40 18.58
C MET A 1 -15.30 -9.94 17.14
N VAL A 2 -14.32 -10.46 16.40
CA VAL A 2 -14.13 -10.13 14.97
C VAL A 2 -15.18 -10.90 14.17
N LYS A 3 -16.10 -10.21 13.48
CA LYS A 3 -17.04 -10.87 12.57
C LYS A 3 -16.33 -11.12 11.24
N PHE A 4 -16.12 -12.39 10.91
CA PHE A 4 -15.61 -12.82 9.62
C PHE A 4 -16.77 -13.39 8.81
N LYS A 5 -17.25 -12.65 7.80
CA LYS A 5 -18.25 -13.18 6.86
C LYS A 5 -17.48 -13.83 5.72
N LYS A 6 -17.53 -15.16 5.64
CA LYS A 6 -16.83 -15.90 4.58
C LYS A 6 -17.44 -15.53 3.22
N ASP A 7 -16.65 -14.81 2.43
CA ASP A 7 -16.95 -14.49 1.02
C ASP A 7 -15.75 -14.92 0.17
N ASN A 8 -15.92 -16.02 -0.56
CA ASN A 8 -14.84 -16.61 -1.36
C ASN A 8 -14.34 -15.66 -2.45
N ARG A 9 -15.18 -14.74 -2.95
CA ARG A 9 -14.78 -13.78 -4.00
C ARG A 9 -13.87 -12.70 -3.43
N LEU A 10 -14.21 -12.17 -2.25
CA LEU A 10 -13.36 -11.20 -1.55
C LEU A 10 -12.04 -11.85 -1.11
N PHE A 11 -12.08 -13.10 -0.68
CA PHE A 11 -10.88 -13.85 -0.33
C PHE A 11 -9.96 -14.04 -1.55
N ALA A 12 -10.50 -14.49 -2.68
CA ALA A 12 -9.74 -14.61 -3.92
C ALA A 12 -9.15 -13.26 -4.38
N LEU A 13 -9.93 -12.19 -4.32
CA LEU A 13 -9.47 -10.85 -4.67
C LEU A 13 -8.31 -10.39 -3.77
N PHE A 14 -8.40 -10.62 -2.46
CA PHE A 14 -7.32 -10.34 -1.52
C PHE A 14 -6.02 -11.07 -1.92
N PHE A 15 -6.07 -12.38 -2.20
CA PHE A 15 -4.89 -13.14 -2.62
C PHE A 15 -4.32 -12.64 -3.94
N ILE A 16 -5.18 -12.36 -4.93
CA ILE A 16 -4.75 -11.82 -6.22
C ILE A 16 -3.99 -10.51 -6.02
N LEU A 17 -4.53 -9.59 -5.21
CA LEU A 17 -3.89 -8.31 -4.93
C LEU A 17 -2.55 -8.49 -4.21
N VAL A 18 -2.47 -9.35 -3.18
CA VAL A 18 -1.22 -9.64 -2.47
C VAL A 18 -0.17 -10.25 -3.38
N ILE A 19 -0.53 -11.24 -4.20
CA ILE A 19 0.38 -11.88 -5.15
C ILE A 19 0.86 -10.87 -6.20
N SER A 20 -0.03 -9.99 -6.67
CA SER A 20 0.31 -8.93 -7.62
C SER A 20 1.28 -7.92 -7.03
N THR A 21 1.06 -7.50 -5.77
CA THR A 21 1.99 -6.63 -5.04
C THR A 21 3.35 -7.29 -4.85
N LEU A 22 3.39 -8.57 -4.44
CA LEU A 22 4.64 -9.33 -4.31
C LEU A 22 5.39 -9.40 -5.63
N TRP A 23 4.68 -9.67 -6.73
CA TRP A 23 5.27 -9.71 -8.05
C TRP A 23 5.87 -8.36 -8.44
N VAL A 24 5.16 -7.26 -8.19
CA VAL A 24 5.67 -5.91 -8.43
C VAL A 24 6.93 -5.64 -7.61
N TYR A 25 6.90 -5.86 -6.31
CA TYR A 25 8.08 -5.64 -5.47
C TYR A 25 9.25 -6.54 -5.85
N LEU A 26 9.00 -7.82 -6.10
CA LEU A 26 10.06 -8.73 -6.51
C LEU A 26 10.72 -8.33 -7.83
N ASN A 27 10.02 -7.67 -8.74
CA ASN A 27 10.59 -7.30 -10.04
C ASN A 27 11.16 -5.88 -10.07
N PHE A 28 10.56 -4.94 -9.34
CA PHE A 28 10.85 -3.50 -9.48
C PHE A 28 11.32 -2.83 -8.19
N PHE A 29 11.07 -3.40 -7.01
CA PHE A 29 11.58 -2.83 -5.77
C PHE A 29 13.05 -3.20 -5.58
N ASN A 30 13.88 -2.18 -5.36
CA ASN A 30 15.28 -2.36 -5.02
C ASN A 30 15.71 -1.30 -4.00
N VAL A 31 16.66 -1.68 -3.14
CA VAL A 31 17.28 -0.79 -2.16
C VAL A 31 18.70 -0.50 -2.62
N ILE A 32 18.96 0.75 -3.01
CA ILE A 32 20.29 1.19 -3.44
C ILE A 32 21.01 1.78 -2.23
N LEU A 33 22.09 1.14 -1.79
CA LEU A 33 22.93 1.61 -0.67
C LEU A 33 24.30 2.02 -1.21
N ASN A 34 24.57 3.32 -1.36
CA ASN A 34 25.89 3.84 -1.83
C ASN A 34 26.46 3.04 -3.02
N HIS A 35 25.69 2.93 -4.10
CA HIS A 35 25.99 2.20 -5.34
C HIS A 35 25.86 0.67 -5.28
N PHE A 36 25.51 0.08 -4.15
CA PHE A 36 25.21 -1.35 -4.06
C PHE A 36 23.73 -1.64 -4.31
N ASP A 37 23.47 -2.54 -5.26
CA ASP A 37 22.17 -3.17 -5.47
C ASP A 37 22.00 -4.28 -4.42
N TYR A 38 21.27 -3.98 -3.34
CA TYR A 38 21.04 -4.93 -2.26
C TYR A 38 20.33 -6.20 -2.74
N ARG A 39 19.40 -6.09 -3.68
CA ARG A 39 18.70 -7.26 -4.24
C ARG A 39 19.67 -8.19 -4.96
N SER A 40 20.60 -7.65 -5.74
CA SER A 40 21.62 -8.44 -6.44
C SER A 40 22.56 -9.18 -5.49
N LEU A 41 22.87 -8.59 -4.33
CA LEU A 41 23.75 -9.17 -3.31
C LEU A 41 23.08 -10.31 -2.54
N VAL A 42 21.79 -10.18 -2.24
CA VAL A 42 21.03 -11.11 -1.39
C VAL A 42 20.37 -12.22 -2.20
N GLY A 43 20.13 -12.00 -3.48
CA GLY A 43 19.56 -12.99 -4.39
C GLY A 43 18.19 -13.48 -3.92
N TYR A 44 17.98 -14.79 -3.86
CA TYR A 44 16.69 -15.40 -3.49
C TYR A 44 16.24 -15.07 -2.06
N LEU A 45 17.17 -14.78 -1.15
CA LEU A 45 16.83 -14.40 0.22
C LEU A 45 16.05 -13.07 0.29
N PHE A 46 16.06 -12.29 -0.79
CA PHE A 46 15.29 -11.04 -0.90
C PHE A 46 13.77 -11.26 -0.89
N LEU A 47 13.32 -12.49 -1.16
CA LEU A 47 11.90 -12.85 -1.05
C LEU A 47 11.35 -12.67 0.37
N ILE A 48 12.16 -12.94 1.40
CA ILE A 48 11.76 -12.86 2.80
C ILE A 48 11.39 -11.42 3.20
N PRO A 49 12.29 -10.41 3.06
CA PRO A 49 11.96 -9.03 3.42
C PRO A 49 10.80 -8.47 2.58
N ILE A 50 10.70 -8.81 1.29
CA ILE A 50 9.56 -8.37 0.45
C ILE A 50 8.23 -8.97 0.90
N THR A 51 8.24 -10.24 1.33
CA THR A 51 7.05 -10.89 1.87
C THR A 51 6.63 -10.24 3.19
N LEU A 52 7.58 -9.95 4.07
CA LEU A 52 7.34 -9.26 5.33
C LEU A 52 6.82 -7.83 5.10
N LEU A 53 7.40 -7.10 4.16
CA LEU A 53 6.95 -5.76 3.77
C LEU A 53 5.50 -5.79 3.29
N THR A 54 5.21 -6.67 2.32
CA THR A 54 3.88 -6.78 1.72
C THR A 54 2.82 -7.16 2.75
N LEU A 55 3.06 -8.23 3.50
CA LEU A 55 2.13 -8.68 4.52
C LEU A 55 2.00 -7.65 5.65
N GLY A 56 3.11 -7.03 6.07
CA GLY A 56 3.13 -5.98 7.08
C GLY A 56 2.25 -4.80 6.69
N GLN A 57 2.44 -4.24 5.50
CA GLN A 57 1.62 -3.14 5.00
C GLN A 57 0.13 -3.52 4.93
N VAL A 58 -0.18 -4.69 4.38
CA VAL A 58 -1.57 -5.15 4.23
C VAL A 58 -2.23 -5.40 5.59
N PHE A 59 -1.57 -6.10 6.51
CA PHE A 59 -2.12 -6.39 7.83
C PHE A 59 -2.25 -5.13 8.68
N CYS A 60 -1.22 -4.29 8.77
CA CYS A 60 -1.28 -3.03 9.52
C CYS A 60 -2.38 -2.11 8.98
N GLY A 61 -2.48 -1.95 7.65
CA GLY A 61 -3.56 -1.17 7.04
C GLY A 61 -4.94 -1.75 7.31
N SER A 62 -5.10 -3.08 7.28
CA SER A 62 -6.37 -3.74 7.57
C SER A 62 -6.82 -3.57 9.03
N ILE A 63 -5.87 -3.65 9.98
CA ILE A 63 -6.12 -3.42 11.41
C ILE A 63 -6.57 -1.98 11.61
N LEU A 64 -5.89 -1.02 10.98
CA LEU A 64 -6.24 0.39 11.09
C LEU A 64 -7.65 0.67 10.54
N ILE A 65 -7.97 0.18 9.33
CA ILE A 65 -9.30 0.30 8.75
C ILE A 65 -10.35 -0.32 9.68
N HIS A 66 -10.07 -1.51 10.21
CA HIS A 66 -10.97 -2.22 11.11
C HIS A 66 -11.24 -1.43 12.38
N LEU A 67 -10.20 -0.91 13.03
CA LEU A 67 -10.32 -0.12 14.26
C LEU A 67 -11.08 1.19 14.01
N ILE A 68 -10.73 1.93 12.97
CA ILE A 68 -11.41 3.19 12.64
C ILE A 68 -12.87 2.95 12.28
N THR A 69 -13.17 1.91 11.49
CA THR A 69 -14.54 1.54 11.15
C THR A 69 -15.32 1.13 12.39
N LYS A 70 -14.69 0.37 13.31
CA LYS A 70 -15.32 -0.05 14.56
C LYS A 70 -15.63 1.13 15.49
N LEU A 71 -14.78 2.16 15.51
CA LEU A 71 -15.02 3.39 16.25
C LEU A 71 -16.15 4.22 15.61
N ALA A 72 -16.26 4.22 14.28
CA ALA A 72 -17.25 5.00 13.55
C ALA A 72 -18.65 4.33 13.50
N ASP A 73 -18.70 3.02 13.26
CA ASP A 73 -19.93 2.22 13.15
C ASP A 73 -19.64 0.76 13.54
N PRO A 74 -19.82 0.39 14.83
CA PRO A 74 -19.50 -0.94 15.35
C PRO A 74 -20.24 -2.10 14.66
N ASN A 75 -21.38 -1.81 14.01
CA ASN A 75 -22.26 -2.84 13.45
C ASN A 75 -21.86 -3.23 12.01
N LYS A 76 -21.10 -2.39 11.31
CA LYS A 76 -20.69 -2.62 9.91
C LYS A 76 -19.30 -3.22 9.75
N VAL A 77 -18.65 -3.57 10.86
CA VAL A 77 -17.26 -4.02 10.87
C VAL A 77 -17.14 -5.42 10.27
N ASP A 78 -16.39 -5.50 9.17
CA ASP A 78 -16.04 -6.75 8.49
C ASP A 78 -14.54 -6.70 8.20
N TYR A 79 -13.78 -7.61 8.80
CA TYR A 79 -12.33 -7.63 8.66
C TYR A 79 -11.87 -8.06 7.26
N LEU A 80 -12.65 -8.91 6.57
CA LEU A 80 -12.29 -9.36 5.22
C LEU A 80 -12.33 -8.19 4.22
N LYS A 81 -13.32 -7.31 4.35
CA LYS A 81 -13.38 -6.07 3.56
C LYS A 81 -12.20 -5.15 3.86
N ALA A 82 -11.78 -5.05 5.12
CA ALA A 82 -10.63 -4.24 5.52
C ALA A 82 -9.33 -4.79 4.91
N LEU A 83 -9.15 -6.11 4.89
CA LEU A 83 -8.04 -6.78 4.21
C LEU A 83 -8.03 -6.47 2.72
N VAL A 84 -9.17 -6.59 2.03
CA VAL A 84 -9.27 -6.30 0.59
C VAL A 84 -8.91 -4.85 0.29
N ILE A 85 -9.47 -3.90 1.03
CA ILE A 85 -9.21 -2.47 0.80
C ILE A 85 -7.73 -2.14 1.07
N SER A 86 -7.17 -2.67 2.17
CA SER A 86 -5.76 -2.53 2.48
C SER A 86 -4.88 -3.10 1.35
N SER A 87 -5.15 -4.32 0.90
CA SER A 87 -4.41 -4.95 -0.20
C SER A 87 -4.52 -4.19 -1.52
N ALA A 88 -5.66 -3.54 -1.80
CA ALA A 88 -5.83 -2.71 -2.99
C ALA A 88 -4.98 -1.44 -2.91
N ILE A 89 -4.94 -0.78 -1.74
CA ILE A 89 -4.11 0.41 -1.52
C ILE A 89 -2.63 0.03 -1.62
N THR A 90 -2.20 -1.06 -0.98
CA THR A 90 -0.82 -1.55 -1.06
C THR A 90 -0.43 -1.93 -2.49
N PHE A 91 -1.33 -2.57 -3.25
CA PHE A 91 -1.08 -2.87 -4.66
C PHE A 91 -0.88 -1.59 -5.48
N LEU A 92 -1.79 -0.61 -5.37
CA LEU A 92 -1.64 0.67 -6.07
C LEU A 92 -0.36 1.40 -5.67
N PHE A 93 0.01 1.34 -4.39
CA PHE A 93 1.28 1.88 -3.92
C PHE A 93 2.48 1.14 -4.54
N SER A 94 2.43 -0.19 -4.66
CA SER A 94 3.51 -0.94 -5.31
C SER A 94 3.67 -0.59 -6.79
N VAL A 95 2.59 -0.25 -7.49
CA VAL A 95 2.66 0.19 -8.90
C VAL A 95 3.47 1.47 -9.08
N THR A 96 3.70 2.25 -8.01
CA THR A 96 4.66 3.37 -8.01
C THR A 96 6.05 2.93 -8.49
N TYR A 97 6.50 1.72 -8.16
CA TYR A 97 7.80 1.20 -8.61
C TYR A 97 7.83 0.82 -10.11
N LEU A 98 6.68 0.68 -10.77
CA LEU A 98 6.61 0.53 -12.23
C LEU A 98 6.69 1.88 -12.92
N ILE A 99 6.02 2.89 -12.36
CA ILE A 99 5.98 4.26 -12.90
C ILE A 99 7.32 4.97 -12.67
N PHE A 100 7.95 4.69 -11.52
CA PHE A 100 9.15 5.35 -11.01
C PHE A 100 10.23 4.32 -10.62
N PRO A 101 10.77 3.54 -11.58
CA PRO A 101 11.63 2.39 -11.28
C PRO A 101 12.97 2.74 -10.62
N TYR A 102 13.48 3.96 -10.85
CA TYR A 102 14.78 4.39 -10.32
C TYR A 102 14.68 5.25 -9.05
N THR A 103 13.51 5.82 -8.79
CA THR A 103 13.32 6.79 -7.71
C THR A 103 12.38 6.28 -6.63
N GLY A 104 11.54 5.28 -6.95
CA GLY A 104 10.46 4.83 -6.07
C GLY A 104 9.58 6.00 -5.61
N PRO A 105 8.81 5.81 -4.51
CA PRO A 105 8.19 6.90 -3.75
C PRO A 105 9.21 7.69 -2.90
N PHE A 106 10.52 7.43 -3.05
CA PHE A 106 11.59 7.89 -2.15
C PHE A 106 12.51 8.93 -2.76
N TYR A 107 12.03 9.64 -3.78
CA TYR A 107 12.76 10.75 -4.39
C TYR A 107 13.33 11.73 -3.34
N TYR A 108 12.66 11.83 -2.18
CA TYR A 108 13.00 12.74 -1.09
C TYR A 108 13.54 12.07 0.18
N VAL A 109 13.57 10.74 0.28
CA VAL A 109 14.00 10.00 1.48
C VAL A 109 15.32 9.26 1.26
N THR A 110 15.64 8.88 0.02
CA THR A 110 16.95 8.27 -0.30
C THR A 110 18.00 9.35 -0.55
N PHE A 111 19.16 9.21 0.10
CA PHE A 111 20.28 10.17 0.15
C PHE A 111 21.04 10.36 -1.19
N LEU A 112 20.40 10.10 -2.33
CA LEU A 112 20.95 10.35 -3.67
C LEU A 112 20.05 11.36 -4.39
N ILE A 113 20.32 12.63 -4.13
CA ILE A 113 19.69 13.77 -4.80
C ILE A 113 20.24 13.82 -6.23
N TYR A 114 19.65 13.06 -7.14
CA TYR A 114 19.77 13.41 -8.56
C TYR A 114 18.87 14.64 -8.82
N PRO A 115 19.23 15.53 -9.74
CA PRO A 115 18.32 16.58 -10.18
C PRO A 115 17.16 15.95 -10.98
N SER A 116 15.94 15.96 -10.44
CA SER A 116 14.73 15.54 -11.17
C SER A 116 14.15 16.70 -11.93
N SER A 117 13.61 16.42 -13.11
CA SER A 117 12.66 17.33 -13.75
C SER A 117 11.44 17.54 -12.84
N GLY A 118 10.97 18.79 -12.73
CA GLY A 118 9.75 19.12 -11.96
C GLY A 118 8.49 18.40 -12.44
N TYR A 119 8.51 17.85 -13.66
CA TYR A 119 7.46 16.98 -14.19
C TYR A 119 7.25 15.71 -13.35
N LEU A 120 8.32 15.10 -12.80
CA LEU A 120 8.20 13.88 -12.00
C LEU A 120 7.42 14.11 -10.70
N LEU A 121 7.64 15.26 -10.03
CA LEU A 121 6.89 15.69 -8.85
C LEU A 121 5.39 15.83 -9.18
N PHE A 122 5.05 16.36 -10.35
CA PHE A 122 3.65 16.48 -10.77
C PHE A 122 2.98 15.11 -10.97
N VAL A 123 3.68 14.17 -11.62
CA VAL A 123 3.17 12.80 -11.80
C VAL A 123 3.00 12.09 -10.45
N GLU A 124 3.92 12.29 -9.51
CA GLU A 124 3.85 11.71 -8.17
C GLU A 124 2.66 12.24 -7.35
N ILE A 125 2.42 13.56 -7.42
CA ILE A 125 1.24 14.18 -6.79
C ILE A 125 -0.05 13.62 -7.38
N LEU A 126 -0.15 13.53 -8.72
CA LEU A 126 -1.32 12.98 -9.39
C LEU A 126 -1.55 11.51 -9.03
N TRP A 127 -0.48 10.71 -8.98
CA TRP A 127 -0.58 9.31 -8.60
C TRP A 127 -1.02 9.14 -7.15
N THR A 128 -0.44 9.92 -6.23
CA THR A 128 -0.83 9.92 -4.81
C THR A 128 -2.29 10.33 -4.63
N ALA A 129 -2.73 11.37 -5.35
CA ALA A 129 -4.13 11.79 -5.35
C ALA A 129 -5.05 10.65 -5.83
N LEU A 130 -4.66 9.92 -6.88
CA LEU A 130 -5.42 8.77 -7.39
C LEU A 130 -5.52 7.64 -6.36
N ILE A 131 -4.44 7.31 -5.65
CA ILE A 131 -4.47 6.30 -4.58
C ILE A 131 -5.44 6.74 -3.47
N ILE A 132 -5.32 8.00 -3.02
CA ILE A 132 -6.19 8.55 -1.97
C ILE A 132 -7.65 8.53 -2.42
N SER A 133 -7.96 8.99 -3.63
CA SER A 133 -9.32 8.99 -4.18
C SER A 133 -9.89 7.58 -4.29
N THR A 134 -9.10 6.63 -4.79
CA THR A 134 -9.54 5.23 -4.96
C THR A 134 -9.78 4.54 -3.61
N GLY A 135 -8.83 4.64 -2.68
CA GLY A 135 -8.97 4.08 -1.33
C GLY A 135 -10.17 4.70 -0.59
N THR A 136 -10.36 6.01 -0.75
CA THR A 136 -11.49 6.74 -0.13
C THR A 136 -12.81 6.25 -0.70
N TYR A 137 -12.91 6.10 -2.03
CA TYR A 137 -14.08 5.55 -2.68
C TYR A 137 -14.40 4.13 -2.19
N LEU A 138 -13.39 3.26 -2.09
CA LEU A 138 -13.56 1.89 -1.61
C LEU A 138 -14.06 1.84 -0.16
N LEU A 139 -13.49 2.62 0.75
CA LEU A 139 -13.96 2.71 2.14
C LEU A 139 -15.40 3.20 2.22
N ARG A 140 -15.75 4.24 1.47
CA ARG A 140 -17.11 4.77 1.45
C ARG A 140 -18.10 3.76 0.91
N LYS A 141 -17.75 3.06 -0.17
CA LYS A 141 -18.62 2.04 -0.76
C LYS A 141 -18.79 0.84 0.16
N ALA A 142 -17.73 0.41 0.85
CA ALA A 142 -17.76 -0.77 1.72
C ALA A 142 -18.46 -0.54 3.06
N TYR A 143 -18.29 0.66 3.65
CA TYR A 143 -18.71 0.96 5.03
C TYR A 143 -19.58 2.21 5.17
N THR A 144 -19.94 2.89 4.08
CA THR A 144 -20.75 4.13 4.11
C THR A 144 -20.16 5.25 4.97
N MET A 145 -18.84 5.27 5.13
CA MET A 145 -18.15 6.26 5.97
C MET A 145 -18.28 7.69 5.42
N ARG A 146 -18.19 8.67 6.32
CA ARG A 146 -18.11 10.09 5.94
C ARG A 146 -16.79 10.35 5.20
N TRP A 147 -16.80 11.29 4.25
CA TRP A 147 -15.63 11.66 3.45
C TRP A 147 -14.41 12.00 4.28
N LYS A 148 -14.56 12.88 5.28
CA LYS A 148 -13.45 13.33 6.15
C LYS A 148 -12.69 12.16 6.80
N TYR A 149 -13.41 11.17 7.34
CA TYR A 149 -12.79 9.99 7.96
C TYR A 149 -12.17 9.05 6.93
N SER A 150 -12.82 8.89 5.77
CA SER A 150 -12.33 8.00 4.71
C SER A 150 -11.01 8.52 4.13
N ILE A 151 -10.94 9.82 3.84
CA ILE A 151 -9.72 10.48 3.34
C ILE A 151 -8.62 10.37 4.39
N GLY A 152 -8.88 10.77 5.65
CA GLY A 152 -7.87 10.71 6.71
C GLY A 152 -7.34 9.29 6.96
N THR A 153 -8.20 8.28 6.90
CA THR A 153 -7.80 6.87 7.03
C THR A 153 -6.85 6.46 5.92
N VAL A 154 -7.20 6.76 4.66
CA VAL A 154 -6.40 6.36 3.50
C VAL A 154 -5.07 7.11 3.48
N SER A 155 -5.08 8.42 3.76
CA SER A 155 -3.85 9.21 3.88
C SER A 155 -2.92 8.65 4.96
N PHE A 156 -3.46 8.23 6.11
CA PHE A 156 -2.65 7.64 7.18
C PHE A 156 -2.09 6.26 6.82
N ILE A 157 -2.88 5.41 6.14
CA ILE A 157 -2.39 4.12 5.61
C ILE A 157 -1.27 4.37 4.60
N LEU A 158 -1.46 5.33 3.69
CA LEU A 158 -0.47 5.67 2.68
C LEU A 158 0.82 6.16 3.33
N LEU A 159 0.74 7.00 4.37
CA LEU A 159 1.89 7.42 5.16
C LEU A 159 2.62 6.23 5.81
N ILE A 160 1.90 5.32 6.47
CA ILE A 160 2.51 4.10 7.05
C ILE A 160 3.16 3.25 5.97
N THR A 161 2.51 3.10 4.82
CA THR A 161 2.99 2.30 3.70
C THR A 161 4.29 2.90 3.13
N MET A 162 4.34 4.23 3.00
CA MET A 162 5.52 4.98 2.62
C MET A 162 6.66 4.77 3.61
N VAL A 163 6.42 4.98 4.91
CA VAL A 163 7.45 4.82 5.96
C VAL A 163 7.94 3.38 6.07
N ALA A 164 7.07 2.39 5.88
CA ALA A 164 7.47 0.99 5.94
C ALA A 164 8.35 0.57 4.77
N ALA A 165 8.21 1.24 3.62
CA ALA A 165 8.97 0.93 2.42
C ALA A 165 10.25 1.76 2.28
N SER A 166 10.43 2.82 3.08
CA SER A 166 11.66 3.64 3.15
C SER A 166 12.69 3.04 4.09
#